data_AF-A0A6I6A7Q6-F1
#
_entry.id   AF-A0A6I6A7Q6-F1
#
_cell.length_a   1.000
_cell.length_b   1.000
_cell.length_c   1.000
_cell.angle_alpha   90.00
_cell.angle_beta   90.00
_cell.angle_gamma   90.00
#
_symmetry.space_group_name_H-M   'P 1'
#
loop_
_entity.id
_entity.type
_entity.pdbx_description
1 polymer ?
#
loop_
_entity_poly.entity_id
_entity_poly.type
_entity_poly.pdbx_seq_one_letter_code
_entity_poly.pdbx_strand_id
1 'polypeptide(L)'
;MNCNYDSCNENTRNNGNTLMEKKSEYIDTKELARELAVTPETLLMWSNKGKFPRPIKLSHKTRRWKRATVENFLNQKQIETKVG
;
A
#
# COMPACT_ATOMS: atom_id res chain seq x y z
N MET A 1 -21.42 -9.01 11.63
CA MET A 1 -20.12 -8.85 12.32
C MET A 1 -19.62 -7.45 12.04
N ASN A 2 -19.72 -6.53 13.02
CA ASN A 2 -19.24 -5.16 12.90
C ASN A 2 -17.76 -5.10 13.29
N CYS A 3 -16.88 -4.87 12.33
CA CYS A 3 -15.49 -4.53 12.63
C CYS A 3 -15.43 -3.01 12.85
N ASN A 4 -15.44 -2.60 14.13
CA ASN A 4 -15.20 -1.21 14.52
C ASN A 4 -13.78 -0.80 14.11
N TYR A 5 -13.69 -0.07 13.01
CA TYR A 5 -12.46 0.43 12.40
C TYR A 5 -12.10 1.79 13.00
N ASP A 6 -11.91 1.85 14.32
CA ASP A 6 -11.49 3.06 15.00
C ASP A 6 -10.35 2.73 15.97
N SER A 7 -9.11 2.90 15.49
CA SER A 7 -8.01 3.55 16.22
C SER A 7 -6.69 3.31 15.48
N CYS A 8 -6.43 4.06 14.41
CA CYS A 8 -5.11 4.10 13.79
C CYS A 8 -4.58 5.53 13.72
N ASN A 9 -3.95 5.89 14.85
CA ASN A 9 -3.02 6.98 15.12
C ASN A 9 -2.75 7.95 13.96
N GLU A 10 -3.32 9.14 14.08
CA GLU A 10 -3.26 10.25 13.15
C GLU A 10 -1.85 10.84 13.04
N ASN A 11 -0.99 10.24 12.22
CA ASN A 11 0.09 11.01 11.60
C ASN A 11 -0.40 11.55 10.26
N THR A 12 -0.91 12.77 10.31
CA THR A 12 -1.36 13.58 9.18
C THR A 12 -0.17 13.95 8.29
N ARG A 13 -0.17 13.47 7.05
CA ARG A 13 0.44 14.18 5.93
C ARG A 13 -0.62 14.27 4.84
N ASN A 14 -1.41 15.32 4.95
CA ASN A 14 -2.16 15.85 3.82
C ASN A 14 -1.16 16.17 2.73
N ASN A 15 -1.36 15.64 1.53
CA ASN A 15 -0.95 16.34 0.33
C ASN A 15 -2.03 16.11 -0.72
N GLY A 16 -3.05 16.97 -0.66
CA GLY A 16 -4.06 17.07 -1.69
C GLY A 16 -3.56 17.96 -2.82
N ASN A 17 -3.95 17.56 -4.03
CA ASN A 17 -4.09 18.32 -5.27
C ASN A 17 -2.87 18.59 -6.20
N THR A 18 -2.99 17.91 -7.35
CA THR A 18 -2.99 18.47 -8.72
C THR A 18 -1.71 19.08 -9.28
N LEU A 19 -1.02 18.29 -10.11
CA LEU A 19 -0.53 18.63 -11.46
C LEU A 19 0.19 17.39 -12.02
N MET A 20 -0.27 16.89 -13.17
CA MET A 20 0.34 15.92 -14.09
C MET A 20 1.40 14.96 -13.51
N GLU A 21 0.97 13.71 -13.40
CA GLU A 21 1.58 12.59 -12.67
C GLU A 21 3.06 12.31 -13.01
N LYS A 22 3.95 12.69 -12.10
CA LYS A 22 5.15 11.88 -11.84
C LYS A 22 4.86 11.01 -10.62
N LYS A 23 4.30 9.82 -10.86
CA LYS A 23 4.14 8.79 -9.83
C LYS A 23 5.48 8.64 -9.10
N SER A 24 5.50 8.94 -7.81
CA SER A 24 6.72 8.79 -7.01
C SER A 24 7.17 7.33 -7.05
N GLU A 25 8.48 7.11 -7.13
CA GLU A 25 9.07 5.75 -7.07
C GLU A 25 8.63 5.00 -5.79
N TYR A 26 8.30 5.78 -4.75
CA TYR A 26 7.86 5.27 -3.46
C TYR A 26 6.43 5.73 -3.16
N ILE A 27 5.58 4.79 -2.78
CA ILE A 27 4.21 5.02 -2.32
C ILE A 27 4.10 4.81 -0.81
N ASP A 28 3.35 5.68 -0.12
CA ASP A 28 3.10 5.54 1.30
C ASP A 28 2.07 4.43 1.60
N THR A 29 2.10 3.91 2.82
CA THR A 29 1.17 2.85 3.25
C THR A 29 -0.29 3.32 3.16
N LYS A 30 -0.60 4.57 3.53
CA LYS A 30 -1.98 5.09 3.45
C LYS A 30 -2.46 5.24 2.01
N GLU A 31 -1.59 5.72 1.13
CA GLU A 31 -1.90 5.90 -0.29
C GLU A 31 -2.12 4.54 -0.96
N LEU A 32 -1.23 3.59 -0.72
CA LEU A 32 -1.35 2.23 -1.26
C LEU A 32 -2.60 1.51 -0.72
N ALA A 33 -2.92 1.69 0.56
CA ALA A 33 -4.13 1.14 1.16
C ALA A 33 -5.39 1.69 0.49
N ARG A 34 -5.42 3.00 0.17
CA ARG A 34 -6.52 3.62 -0.59
C ARG A 34 -6.62 3.06 -2.02
N GLU A 35 -5.49 2.92 -2.73
CA GLU A 35 -5.48 2.35 -4.08
C GLU A 35 -6.02 0.91 -4.13
N LEU A 36 -5.76 0.14 -3.07
CA LEU A 36 -6.21 -1.25 -2.94
C LEU A 36 -7.58 -1.38 -2.25
N ALA A 37 -8.22 -0.28 -1.84
CA ALA A 37 -9.45 -0.25 -1.07
C ALA A 37 -9.41 -1.15 0.20
N VAL A 38 -8.26 -1.17 0.89
CA VAL A 38 -8.06 -1.90 2.14
C VAL A 38 -7.58 -0.96 3.24
N THR A 39 -7.53 -1.47 4.47
CA THR A 39 -6.97 -0.72 5.59
C THR A 39 -5.44 -0.81 5.61
N PRO A 40 -4.71 0.21 6.10
CA PRO A 40 -3.26 0.15 6.25
C PRO A 40 -2.80 -1.04 7.11
N GLU A 41 -3.58 -1.42 8.12
CA GLU A 41 -3.29 -2.54 9.02
C GLU A 41 -3.42 -3.86 8.28
N THR A 42 -4.44 -3.99 7.43
CA THR A 42 -4.65 -5.16 6.58
C THR A 42 -3.48 -5.31 5.61
N LEU A 43 -3.05 -4.21 4.99
CA LEU A 43 -1.90 -4.17 4.10
C LEU A 43 -0.59 -4.59 4.81
N LEU A 44 -0.35 -4.07 6.02
CA LEU A 44 0.80 -4.44 6.84
C LEU A 44 0.72 -5.90 7.30
N MET A 45 -0.46 -6.39 7.68
CA MET A 45 -0.69 -7.78 8.03
C MET A 45 -0.36 -8.70 6.85
N TRP A 46 -0.80 -8.37 5.63
CA TRP A 46 -0.48 -9.15 4.44
C TRP A 46 1.02 -9.18 4.15
N SER A 47 1.69 -8.04 4.32
CA SER A 47 3.15 -7.96 4.23
C SER A 47 3.85 -8.89 5.24
N ASN A 48 3.41 -8.86 6.50
CA ASN A 48 3.95 -9.71 7.56
C ASN A 48 3.69 -11.20 7.31
N LYS A 49 2.53 -11.53 6.74
CA LYS A 49 2.15 -12.90 6.34
C LYS A 49 2.79 -13.35 5.01
N GLY A 50 3.58 -12.51 4.35
CA GLY A 50 4.21 -12.81 3.06
C GLY A 50 3.23 -12.88 1.88
N LYS A 51 2.00 -12.40 2.04
CA LYS A 51 0.96 -12.36 1.00
C LYS A 51 1.01 -11.11 0.13
N PHE A 52 1.85 -10.16 0.49
CA PHE A 52 2.08 -8.92 -0.23
C PHE A 52 3.57 -8.56 -0.06
N PRO A 53 4.18 -7.74 -0.94
CA PRO A 53 5.61 -7.41 -0.85
C PRO A 53 5.99 -6.82 0.52
N ARG A 54 7.28 -6.58 0.79
CA ARG A 54 7.69 -5.91 2.04
C ARG A 54 7.95 -4.42 1.79
N PRO A 55 7.56 -3.54 2.73
CA PRO A 55 7.92 -2.14 2.63
C PRO A 55 9.42 -1.98 2.88
N ILE A 56 10.01 -1.00 2.20
CA ILE A 56 11.40 -0.59 2.35
C ILE A 56 11.48 0.44 3.46
N LYS A 57 12.44 0.25 4.37
CA LYS A 57 12.77 1.24 5.41
C LYS A 57 13.63 2.33 4.77
N LEU A 58 13.10 3.55 4.70
CA LEU A 58 13.86 4.73 4.24
C LEU A 58 14.53 5.45 5.41
N SER A 59 13.98 5.32 6.62
CA SER A 59 14.53 5.86 7.86
C SER A 59 14.04 5.00 9.04
N HIS A 60 14.54 5.27 10.25
CA HIS A 60 14.15 4.57 11.48
C HIS A 60 12.63 4.53 11.70
N LYS A 61 11.91 5.60 11.32
CA LYS A 61 10.46 5.73 11.50
C LYS A 61 9.65 5.61 10.21
N THR A 62 10.29 5.65 9.05
CA THR A 62 9.59 5.79 7.76
C THR A 62 9.76 4.54 6.91
N ARG A 63 8.63 3.93 6.54
CA ARG A 63 8.54 2.78 5.64
C ARG A 63 7.73 3.17 4.42
N ARG A 64 8.20 2.82 3.23
CA ARG A 64 7.49 3.06 1.96
C ARG A 64 7.58 1.85 1.06
N TRP A 65 6.68 1.80 0.08
CA TRP A 65 6.61 0.72 -0.89
C TRP A 65 7.20 1.18 -2.20
N LYS A 66 8.05 0.36 -2.83
CA LYS A 66 8.47 0.63 -4.21
C LYS A 66 7.29 0.38 -5.12
N ARG A 67 6.93 1.40 -5.91
CA ARG A 67 5.76 1.35 -6.79
C ARG A 67 5.89 0.24 -7.83
N ALA A 68 7.06 0.13 -8.46
CA ALA A 68 7.36 -0.94 -9.42
C ALA A 68 7.18 -2.35 -8.81
N THR A 69 7.57 -2.56 -7.55
CA THR A 69 7.40 -3.86 -6.88
C THR A 69 5.94 -4.19 -6.64
N VAL A 70 5.13 -3.21 -6.23
CA VAL A 70 3.70 -3.37 -6.02
C VAL A 70 2.98 -3.64 -7.34
N GLU A 71 3.25 -2.83 -8.37
CA GLU A 71 2.65 -2.97 -9.69
C GLU A 71 3.00 -4.35 -10.31
N ASN A 72 4.26 -4.78 -10.20
CA ASN A 72 4.66 -6.12 -10.64
C ASN A 72 3.90 -7.23 -9.91
N PHE A 73 3.72 -7.11 -8.59
CA PHE A 73 2.96 -8.09 -7.81
C PHE A 73 1.49 -8.16 -8.24
N LEU A 74 0.85 -7.01 -8.45
CA LEU A 74 -0.54 -6.94 -8.92
C LEU A 74 -0.68 -7.52 -10.33
N ASN A 75 0.25 -7.21 -11.23
CA ASN A 75 0.27 -7.76 -12.58
C ASN A 75 0.44 -9.28 -12.58
N GLN A 76 1.33 -9.82 -11.73
CA GLN A 76 1.49 -11.27 -11.57
C GLN A 76 0.18 -11.94 -11.12
N LYS A 77 -0.54 -11.34 -10.16
CA LYS A 77 -1.81 -11.87 -9.67
C LYS A 77 -2.96 -11.78 -10.66
N GLN A 78 -2.97 -10.81 -11.57
CA GLN A 78 -3.99 -10.75 -12.62
C GLN A 78 -3.79 -11.79 -13.73
N ILE A 79 -2.55 -12.24 -13.96
CA ILE A 79 -2.26 -13.28 -14.95
C ILE A 79 -2.74 -14.65 -14.46
N GLU A 80 -2.65 -14.93 -13.15
CA GLU A 80 -3.15 -16.17 -12.53
C GLU A 80 -4.67 -16.36 -12.73
N THR A 81 -5.46 -15.28 -12.88
CA THR A 81 -6.93 -15.36 -13.02
C THR A 81 -7.42 -15.45 -14.47
N LYS A 82 -6.57 -15.18 -15.46
CA LYS A 82 -6.96 -15.17 -16.89
C LYS A 82 -6.60 -16.45 -17.65
N VAL A 83 -6.08 -17.46 -16.95
CA VAL A 83 -5.85 -18.80 -17.50
C VAL A 83 -6.82 -19.75 -16.81
N GLY A 84 -8.07 -19.72 -17.27
CA GLY A 84 -9.16 -20.60 -16.82
C GLY A 84 -10.20 -20.70 -17.92
#